data_AF-A0A6B0Y6V4-F1
#
_entry.id   AF-A0A6B0Y6V4-F1
#
_cell.length_a   1.000
_cell.length_b   1.000
_cell.length_c   1.000
_cell.angle_alpha   90.00
_cell.angle_beta   90.00
_cell.angle_gamma   90.00
#
_symmetry.space_group_name_H-M   'P 1'
#
loop_
_entity.id
_entity.type
_entity.pdbx_description
1 polymer ?
#
loop_
_entity_poly.entity_id
_entity_poly.type
_entity_poly.pdbx_seq_one_letter_code
_entity_poly.pdbx_strand_id
1 'polypeptide(L)'
;MSSEICRIGEPGCTHENVIDAINAIGVHPNQLRRFVPGEPYVGNVDLPVFWGGDDVSTQAVYDRRGIQIGILNTTRSNHELHPGTVVRDTVVVDGGYRIRTQGIGHGWWGLANLLGADGEWSDVDQRVMDYLHTRTFGP
;
A
#
# COMPACT_ATOMS: atom_id res chain seq x y z
N MET A 1 3.66 -10.13 -3.39
CA MET A 1 4.88 -9.60 -2.71
C MET A 1 5.65 -8.84 -3.75
N SER A 2 6.14 -7.64 -3.43
CA SER A 2 6.90 -6.81 -4.37
C SER A 2 8.29 -7.39 -4.63
N SER A 3 8.94 -6.84 -5.67
CA SER A 3 10.40 -6.87 -5.82
C SER A 3 11.08 -6.20 -4.62
N GLU A 4 12.40 -6.41 -4.50
CA GLU A 4 13.20 -5.70 -3.49
C GLU A 4 13.17 -4.20 -3.74
N ILE A 5 12.83 -3.44 -2.70
CA ILE A 5 12.73 -1.98 -2.75
C ILE A 5 14.13 -1.37 -2.64
N CYS A 6 14.87 -1.82 -1.62
CA CYS A 6 16.25 -1.47 -1.36
C CYS A 6 16.87 -2.48 -0.39
N ARG A 7 18.21 -2.49 -0.31
CA ARG A 7 18.96 -3.41 0.53
C ARG A 7 19.44 -2.76 1.83
N ILE A 8 19.31 -3.48 2.95
CA ILE A 8 19.79 -3.00 4.25
C ILE A 8 21.30 -2.79 4.18
N GLY A 9 21.74 -1.61 4.62
CA GLY A 9 23.12 -1.16 4.52
C GLY A 9 23.40 -0.23 3.35
N GLU A 10 22.50 -0.14 2.36
CA GLU A 10 22.56 0.90 1.33
C GLU A 10 22.24 2.28 1.94
N PRO A 11 22.92 3.35 1.53
CA PRO A 11 22.69 4.70 2.07
C PRO A 11 21.23 5.16 1.93
N GLY A 12 20.54 5.27 3.06
CA GLY A 12 19.13 5.69 3.09
C GLY A 12 18.11 4.58 2.88
N CYS A 13 18.54 3.32 2.76
CA CYS A 13 17.63 2.18 2.88
C CYS A 13 17.30 1.90 4.36
N THR A 14 16.32 2.63 4.90
CA THR A 14 15.81 2.45 6.26
C THR A 14 14.33 2.11 6.25
N HIS A 15 13.87 1.44 7.31
CA HIS A 15 12.45 1.15 7.51
C HIS A 15 11.60 2.42 7.44
N GLU A 16 12.06 3.48 8.10
CA GLU A 16 11.38 4.78 8.14
C GLU A 16 11.22 5.38 6.74
N ASN A 17 12.27 5.34 5.90
CA ASN A 17 12.19 5.86 4.55
C ASN A 17 11.23 5.06 3.68
N VAL A 18 11.22 3.72 3.81
CA VAL A 18 10.27 2.88 3.08
C VAL A 18 8.83 3.17 3.48
N ILE A 19 8.55 3.29 4.77
CA ILE A 19 7.21 3.66 5.27
C ILE A 19 6.82 5.07 4.82
N ASP A 20 7.75 6.02 4.84
CA ASP A 20 7.53 7.38 4.36
C ASP A 20 7.16 7.42 2.87
N ALA A 21 7.80 6.58 2.06
CA ALA A 21 7.47 6.44 0.64
C ALA A 21 6.10 5.80 0.43
N ILE A 22 5.76 4.76 1.20
CA ILE A 22 4.40 4.17 1.19
C ILE A 22 3.37 5.24 1.55
N ASN A 23 3.58 6.00 2.63
CA ASN A 23 2.66 7.07 3.04
C ASN A 23 2.54 8.17 1.98
N ALA A 24 3.62 8.48 1.24
CA ALA A 24 3.66 9.55 0.25
C ALA A 24 2.97 9.19 -1.07
N ILE A 25 3.16 7.97 -1.59
CA ILE A 25 2.74 7.59 -2.95
C ILE A 25 2.22 6.15 -3.08
N GLY A 26 2.33 5.34 -2.02
CA GLY A 26 2.08 3.89 -2.05
C GLY A 26 0.80 3.44 -1.36
N VAL A 27 -0.13 4.35 -1.07
CA VAL A 27 -1.32 4.07 -0.28
C VAL A 27 -2.41 3.37 -1.09
N HIS A 28 -2.62 3.79 -2.34
CA HIS A 28 -3.55 3.19 -3.29
C HIS A 28 -3.26 3.70 -4.73
N PRO A 29 -3.80 3.06 -5.79
CA PRO A 29 -3.53 3.42 -7.19
C PRO A 29 -3.71 4.92 -7.48
N ASN A 30 -4.85 5.51 -7.12
CA ASN A 30 -5.16 6.92 -7.38
C ASN A 30 -4.91 7.86 -6.19
N GLN A 31 -3.82 7.65 -5.44
CA GLN A 31 -3.44 8.50 -4.32
C GLN A 31 -3.11 9.94 -4.79
N LEU A 32 -3.88 10.91 -4.29
CA LEU A 32 -3.70 12.34 -4.62
C LEU A 32 -2.96 13.14 -3.55
N ARG A 33 -2.90 12.62 -2.32
CA ARG A 33 -2.25 13.30 -1.19
C ARG A 33 -1.53 12.30 -0.30
N ARG A 34 -0.51 12.76 0.42
CA ARG A 34 0.16 11.96 1.45
C ARG A 34 -0.82 11.51 2.53
N PHE A 35 -0.66 10.28 2.98
CA PHE A 35 -1.31 9.76 4.18
C PHE A 35 -0.51 10.17 5.43
N VAL A 36 -1.22 10.69 6.44
CA VAL A 36 -0.66 11.07 7.74
C VAL A 36 -1.25 10.12 8.78
N PRO A 37 -0.44 9.23 9.38
CA PRO A 37 -0.91 8.32 10.42
C PRO A 37 -1.60 9.06 11.57
N GLY A 38 -2.80 8.61 11.93
CA GLY A 38 -3.63 9.23 12.98
C GLY A 38 -4.64 10.26 12.46
N GLU A 39 -4.54 10.69 11.20
CA GLU A 39 -5.55 11.56 10.57
C GLU A 39 -6.55 10.75 9.74
N PRO A 40 -7.83 11.18 9.65
CA PRO A 40 -8.78 10.59 8.74
C PRO A 40 -8.28 10.63 7.29
N TYR A 41 -8.30 9.47 6.63
CA TYR A 41 -7.94 9.34 5.24
C TYR A 41 -8.99 8.53 4.48
N VAL A 42 -9.56 9.15 3.46
CA VAL A 42 -10.41 8.51 2.46
C VAL A 42 -9.82 8.89 1.10
N GLY A 43 -9.67 7.89 0.24
CA GLY A 43 -9.23 8.08 -1.13
C GLY A 43 -10.06 7.24 -2.08
N ASN A 44 -10.32 7.78 -3.27
CA ASN A 44 -10.91 7.02 -4.36
C ASN A 44 -9.79 6.23 -5.03
N VAL A 45 -9.94 4.91 -5.12
CA VAL A 45 -8.97 4.06 -5.81
C VAL A 45 -9.24 3.99 -7.31
N ASP A 46 -10.44 4.39 -7.76
CA ASP A 46 -10.89 4.53 -9.16
C ASP A 46 -10.48 3.33 -10.02
N LEU A 47 -10.82 2.11 -9.58
CA LEU A 47 -10.52 0.90 -10.32
C LEU A 47 -11.40 0.84 -11.58
N PRO A 48 -10.81 0.66 -12.77
CA PRO A 48 -11.50 0.79 -14.06
C PRO A 48 -12.59 -0.26 -14.33
N VAL A 49 -12.79 -1.22 -13.43
CA VAL A 49 -13.69 -2.36 -13.58
C VAL A 49 -15.04 -2.16 -12.87
N PHE A 50 -15.13 -1.20 -11.93
CA PHE A 50 -16.32 -1.02 -11.09
C PHE A 50 -17.06 0.29 -11.41
N TRP A 51 -18.38 0.21 -11.53
CA TRP A 51 -19.21 1.39 -11.80
C TRP A 51 -19.63 2.02 -10.48
N GLY A 52 -19.19 3.25 -10.19
CA GLY A 52 -19.58 3.97 -8.97
C GLY A 52 -18.39 4.57 -8.23
N GLY A 53 -18.59 4.95 -6.95
CA GLY A 53 -17.52 5.49 -6.12
C GLY A 53 -16.67 4.38 -5.52
N ASP A 54 -15.36 4.44 -5.68
CA ASP A 54 -14.45 3.37 -5.31
C ASP A 54 -13.60 3.77 -4.09
N ASP A 55 -14.29 4.20 -3.02
CA ASP A 55 -13.59 4.78 -1.88
C ASP A 55 -13.04 3.70 -0.94
N VAL A 56 -11.82 3.95 -0.46
CA VAL A 56 -11.21 3.23 0.66
C VAL A 56 -10.90 4.18 1.81
N SER A 57 -11.10 3.71 3.04
CA SER A 57 -10.53 4.34 4.24
C SER A 57 -9.18 3.72 4.56
N THR A 58 -8.20 4.54 4.91
CA THR A 58 -6.84 4.07 5.22
C THR A 58 -6.53 4.22 6.70
N GLN A 59 -5.88 3.22 7.28
CA GLN A 59 -5.31 3.24 8.63
C GLN A 59 -3.84 2.80 8.59
N ALA A 60 -3.04 3.27 9.55
CA ALA A 60 -1.67 2.79 9.73
C ALA A 60 -1.69 1.43 10.45
N VAL A 61 -0.78 0.54 10.05
CA VAL A 61 -0.56 -0.75 10.71
C VAL A 61 0.73 -0.66 11.52
N TYR A 62 0.70 -1.14 12.76
CA TYR A 62 1.81 -1.03 13.71
C TYR A 62 2.28 -2.42 14.18
N ASP A 63 3.58 -2.55 14.43
CA ASP A 63 4.12 -3.71 15.15
C ASP A 63 3.81 -3.63 16.66
N ARG A 64 4.23 -4.66 17.41
CA ARG A 64 4.02 -4.74 18.87
C ARG A 64 4.76 -3.65 19.66
N ARG A 65 5.71 -2.94 19.05
CA ARG A 65 6.49 -1.86 19.65
C ARG A 65 5.90 -0.49 19.31
N GLY A 66 4.82 -0.43 18.53
CA GLY A 66 4.21 0.82 18.08
C GLY A 66 4.92 1.46 16.89
N ILE A 67 5.78 0.72 16.17
CA ILE A 67 6.42 1.21 14.94
C ILE A 67 5.47 0.93 13.78
N GLN A 68 5.18 1.95 12.96
CA GLN A 68 4.37 1.76 11.75
C GLN A 68 5.11 0.80 10.82
N ILE A 69 4.47 -0.28 10.41
CA ILE A 69 5.00 -1.27 9.45
C ILE A 69 4.26 -1.27 8.13
N GLY A 70 3.19 -0.48 8.00
CA GLY A 70 2.41 -0.48 6.79
C GLY A 70 1.11 0.30 6.92
N ILE A 71 0.17 -0.07 6.05
CA ILE A 71 -1.17 0.49 5.96
C ILE A 71 -2.22 -0.59 5.74
N LEU A 72 -3.45 -0.26 6.08
CA LEU A 72 -4.65 -1.03 5.83
C LEU A 72 -5.65 -0.15 5.08
N ASN A 73 -6.00 -0.52 3.86
CA ASN A 73 -7.12 0.05 3.14
C ASN A 73 -8.37 -0.82 3.38
N THR A 74 -9.49 -0.20 3.71
CA THR A 74 -10.79 -0.86 3.83
C THR A 74 -11.77 -0.20 2.87
N THR A 75 -12.42 -1.00 2.03
CA THR A 75 -13.41 -0.49 1.08
C THR A 75 -14.61 0.11 1.83
N ARG A 76 -15.17 1.20 1.32
CA ARG A 76 -16.39 1.82 1.86
C ARG A 76 -17.63 1.30 1.13
N SER A 77 -18.81 1.60 1.65
CA SER A 77 -20.08 1.04 1.16
C SER A 77 -20.45 1.43 -0.28
N ASN A 78 -19.81 2.44 -0.86
CA ASN A 78 -19.98 2.81 -2.27
C ASN A 78 -19.16 1.95 -3.23
N HIS A 79 -18.15 1.23 -2.74
CA HIS A 79 -17.30 0.34 -3.53
C HIS A 79 -18.01 -1.01 -3.76
N GLU A 80 -18.08 -1.45 -5.01
CA GLU A 80 -18.78 -2.67 -5.44
C GLU A 80 -18.27 -3.96 -4.75
N LEU A 81 -16.98 -4.03 -4.42
CA LEU A 81 -16.35 -5.16 -3.73
C LEU A 81 -16.41 -5.03 -2.19
N HIS A 82 -17.25 -4.14 -1.67
CA HIS A 82 -17.44 -4.01 -0.24
C HIS A 82 -18.19 -5.20 0.38
N PRO A 83 -17.76 -5.70 1.57
CA PRO A 83 -16.58 -5.30 2.33
C PRO A 83 -15.30 -6.01 1.88
N GLY A 84 -14.22 -5.25 1.75
CA GLY A 84 -12.90 -5.75 1.42
C GLY A 84 -11.81 -4.97 2.15
N THR A 85 -10.68 -5.62 2.37
CA THR A 85 -9.50 -5.03 2.98
C THR A 85 -8.24 -5.38 2.21
N VAL A 86 -7.27 -4.46 2.21
CA VAL A 86 -5.93 -4.71 1.70
C VAL A 86 -4.94 -4.23 2.75
N VAL A 87 -4.12 -5.17 3.25
CA VAL A 87 -2.98 -4.85 4.11
C VAL A 87 -1.73 -4.77 3.24
N ARG A 88 -0.97 -3.69 3.38
CA ARG A 88 0.35 -3.52 2.76
C ARG A 88 1.34 -3.26 3.86
N ASP A 89 2.21 -4.22 4.13
CA ASP A 89 3.25 -4.10 5.16
C ASP A 89 4.65 -4.33 4.60
N THR A 90 5.64 -3.71 5.24
CA THR A 90 7.05 -3.87 4.92
C THR A 90 7.60 -5.09 5.64
N VAL A 91 8.27 -5.96 4.90
CA VAL A 91 8.96 -7.13 5.43
C VAL A 91 10.42 -7.14 4.99
N VAL A 92 11.29 -7.75 5.81
CA VAL A 92 12.69 -7.97 5.45
C VAL A 92 12.82 -9.42 4.97
N VAL A 93 13.35 -9.59 3.76
CA VAL A 93 13.63 -10.91 3.16
C VAL A 93 15.05 -10.84 2.59
N ASP A 94 15.91 -11.80 2.92
CA ASP A 94 17.30 -11.88 2.43
C ASP A 94 18.13 -10.58 2.59
N GLY A 95 17.82 -9.80 3.63
CA GLY A 95 18.49 -8.53 3.94
C GLY A 95 18.00 -7.32 3.14
N GLY A 96 16.90 -7.43 2.39
CA GLY A 96 16.27 -6.32 1.67
C GLY A 96 14.82 -6.08 2.11
N TYR A 97 14.37 -4.83 2.02
CA TYR A 97 12.97 -4.47 2.28
C TYR A 97 12.10 -4.80 1.07
N ARG A 98 10.93 -5.39 1.32
CA ARG A 98 9.87 -5.67 0.33
C ARG A 98 8.52 -5.27 0.90
N ILE A 99 7.56 -4.96 0.03
CA ILE A 99 6.16 -4.77 0.38
C ILE A 99 5.42 -6.10 0.20
N ARG A 100 4.75 -6.53 1.26
CA ARG A 100 3.80 -7.62 1.23
C ARG A 100 2.38 -7.03 1.19
N THR A 101 1.73 -7.24 0.06
CA THR A 101 0.31 -6.92 -0.13
C THR A 101 -0.52 -8.17 0.10
N GLN A 102 -1.55 -8.06 0.94
CA GLN A 102 -2.53 -9.12 1.22
C GLN A 102 -3.93 -8.54 1.07
N GLY A 103 -4.65 -8.96 0.04
CA GLY A 103 -6.05 -8.65 -0.15
C GLY A 103 -6.94 -9.69 0.53
N ILE A 104 -7.98 -9.23 1.22
CA ILE A 104 -9.02 -10.06 1.81
C ILE A 104 -10.36 -9.45 1.41
N GLY A 105 -11.08 -10.12 0.52
CA GLY A 105 -12.47 -9.81 0.25
C GLY A 105 -13.40 -10.60 1.17
N HIS A 106 -14.48 -9.98 1.62
CA HIS A 106 -15.53 -10.62 2.41
C HIS A 106 -16.84 -10.65 1.60
N GLY A 107 -17.72 -11.60 1.93
CA GLY A 107 -19.02 -11.73 1.24
C GLY A 107 -18.92 -12.34 -0.16
N TRP A 108 -19.94 -12.08 -0.98
CA TRP A 108 -20.15 -12.75 -2.28
C TRP A 108 -19.02 -12.50 -3.30
N TRP A 109 -18.29 -11.39 -3.18
CA TRP A 109 -17.23 -10.99 -4.12
C TRP A 109 -15.82 -11.21 -3.57
N GLY A 110 -15.67 -12.01 -2.51
CA GLY A 110 -14.40 -12.22 -1.82
C GLY A 110 -13.25 -12.70 -2.73
N LEU A 111 -13.56 -13.60 -3.66
CA LEU A 111 -12.60 -14.14 -4.62
C LEU A 111 -12.24 -13.14 -5.74
N ALA A 112 -13.19 -12.32 -6.18
CA ALA A 112 -12.94 -11.29 -7.19
C ALA A 112 -11.98 -10.20 -6.67
N ASN A 113 -12.11 -9.87 -5.38
CA ASN A 113 -11.21 -8.94 -4.69
C ASN A 113 -9.77 -9.49 -4.60
N LEU A 114 -9.62 -10.81 -4.43
CA LEU A 114 -8.31 -11.47 -4.42
C LEU A 114 -7.64 -11.48 -5.80
N LEU A 115 -8.42 -11.74 -6.86
CA LEU A 115 -7.90 -11.95 -8.22
C LEU A 115 -7.62 -10.64 -9.00
N GLY A 116 -8.32 -9.55 -8.71
CA GLY A 116 -8.09 -8.24 -9.34
C GLY A 116 -6.93 -7.43 -8.75
N ALA A 117 -6.34 -7.90 -7.66
CA ALA A 117 -5.36 -7.17 -6.87
C ALA A 117 -3.97 -7.07 -7.53
N ASP A 118 -3.50 -8.13 -8.19
CA ASP A 118 -2.07 -8.24 -8.49
C ASP A 118 -1.53 -7.19 -9.48
N GLY A 119 -2.32 -6.76 -10.47
CA GLY A 119 -1.89 -5.74 -11.46
C GLY A 119 -1.79 -4.34 -10.86
N GLU A 120 -2.89 -3.85 -10.31
CA GLU A 120 -3.02 -2.49 -9.75
C GLU A 120 -2.04 -2.24 -8.59
N TRP A 121 -1.83 -3.25 -7.74
CA TRP A 121 -0.91 -3.12 -6.62
C TRP A 121 0.57 -3.23 -7.04
N SER A 122 0.87 -3.90 -8.16
CA SER A 122 2.24 -3.93 -8.70
C SER A 122 2.68 -2.55 -9.19
N ASP A 123 1.80 -1.79 -9.84
CA ASP A 123 2.08 -0.41 -10.26
C ASP A 123 2.28 0.52 -9.06
N VAL A 124 1.52 0.32 -7.98
CA VAL A 124 1.71 1.05 -6.72
C VAL A 124 3.08 0.71 -6.09
N ASP A 125 3.45 -0.56 -6.08
CA ASP A 125 4.76 -1.01 -5.57
C ASP A 125 5.91 -0.39 -6.38
N GLN A 126 5.80 -0.36 -7.72
CA GLN A 126 6.79 0.26 -8.59
C GLN A 126 6.95 1.76 -8.31
N ARG A 127 5.85 2.51 -8.12
CA ARG A 127 5.93 3.93 -7.74
C ARG A 127 6.65 4.17 -6.43
N VAL A 128 6.50 3.30 -5.44
CA VAL A 128 7.24 3.39 -4.17
C VAL A 128 8.74 3.19 -4.40
N MET A 129 9.11 2.19 -5.21
CA MET A 129 10.51 1.92 -5.56
C MET A 129 11.13 3.12 -6.29
N ASP A 130 10.47 3.63 -7.33
CA ASP A 130 10.94 4.77 -8.12
C ASP A 130 11.07 6.05 -7.26
N TYR A 131 10.11 6.28 -6.36
CA TYR A 131 10.13 7.41 -5.44
C TYR A 131 11.32 7.35 -4.48
N LEU A 132 11.62 6.16 -3.93
CA LEU A 132 12.78 6.00 -3.05
C LEU A 132 14.10 6.18 -3.80
N HIS A 133 14.19 5.64 -5.02
CA HIS A 133 15.39 5.76 -5.85
C HIS A 133 15.69 7.20 -6.20
N THR A 134 14.68 7.94 -6.67
CA THR A 134 14.84 9.37 -7.02
C THR A 134 15.16 10.25 -5.82
N ARG A 135 14.58 9.98 -4.64
CA ARG A 135 14.72 10.85 -3.47
C ARG A 135 15.92 10.55 -2.59
N THR A 136 16.40 9.30 -2.60
CA THR A 136 17.36 8.79 -1.61
C THR A 136 18.68 8.39 -2.23
N PHE A 137 18.63 7.77 -3.42
CA PHE A 137 19.82 7.22 -4.06
C PHE A 137 20.39 8.13 -5.16
N GLY A 138 19.58 9.07 -5.69
CA GLY A 138 19.99 9.97 -6.77
C GLY A 138 20.34 9.23 -8.06
N PRO A 139 20.56 9.93 -9.19
CA PRO A 139 21.25 9.34 -10.33
C PRO A 139 22.72 9.02 -10.02
#